data_AF-A0A3N4LJD9-F1
#
_entry.id   AF-A0A3N4LJD9-F1
#
_cell.length_a   1.000
_cell.length_b   1.000
_cell.length_c   1.000
_cell.angle_alpha   90.00
_cell.angle_beta   90.00
_cell.angle_gamma   90.00
#
_symmetry.space_group_name_H-M   'P 1'
#
loop_
_entity.id
_entity.type
_entity.pdbx_description
1 polymer ?
#
loop_
_entity_poly.entity_id
_entity_poly.type
_entity_poly.pdbx_seq_one_letter_code
_entity_poly.pdbx_strand_id
1 'polypeptide(L)'
;LPSRLALSTTLTFPSAFLLGLLRGSHLSSLRFRAENAHRLPKSQVGWYLYHKSKTYASLLGGIKEGVRNGVRVSFWSAVFLGCEEDRRGRGSGTGGVDALGTVVASLATAGAFCLWNRFPYSMAVRTAKRGLAFGLVYGVAQDILRAAKGDGVAAWMRWLGVGERRIRRDTSSTPATK
;
A
#
# COMPACT_ATOMS: atom_id res chain seq x y z
N LEU A 1 -14.39 2.28 13.12
CA LEU A 1 -14.59 2.12 11.66
C LEU A 1 -13.78 3.17 10.88
N PRO A 2 -14.02 4.50 10.99
CA PRO A 2 -13.26 5.50 10.23
C PRO A 2 -11.79 5.66 10.67
N SER A 3 -11.47 5.28 11.91
CA SER A 3 -10.13 5.45 12.50
C SER A 3 -9.04 4.64 11.80
N ARG A 4 -9.33 3.43 11.31
CA ARG A 4 -8.32 2.60 10.62
C ARG A 4 -7.96 3.15 9.24
N LEU A 5 -8.96 3.52 8.44
CA LEU A 5 -8.73 4.18 7.14
C LEU A 5 -7.95 5.49 7.30
N ALA A 6 -8.34 6.33 8.26
CA ALA A 6 -7.67 7.60 8.50
C ALA A 6 -6.20 7.39 8.91
N LEU A 7 -5.91 6.44 9.82
CA LEU A 7 -4.54 6.15 10.24
C LEU A 7 -3.69 5.56 9.11
N SER A 8 -4.22 4.61 8.33
CA SER A 8 -3.44 3.99 7.24
C SER A 8 -3.15 4.98 6.11
N THR A 9 -4.11 5.84 5.75
CA THR A 9 -3.91 6.86 4.69
C THR A 9 -2.95 7.96 5.12
N THR A 10 -3.03 8.41 6.37
CA THR A 10 -2.08 9.38 6.96
C THR A 10 -0.67 8.82 7.09
N LEU A 11 -0.50 7.52 7.33
CA LEU A 11 0.82 6.87 7.36
C LEU A 11 1.40 6.60 5.97
N THR A 12 0.55 6.27 4.99
CA THR A 12 1.00 5.99 3.62
C THR A 12 1.50 7.26 2.93
N PHE A 13 0.87 8.41 3.21
CA PHE A 13 1.20 9.68 2.54
C PHE A 13 2.66 10.11 2.74
N PRO A 14 3.22 10.20 3.97
CA PRO A 14 4.62 10.56 4.19
C PRO A 14 5.59 9.59 3.50
N SER A 15 5.35 8.28 3.59
CA SER A 15 6.22 7.28 2.94
C SER A 15 6.25 7.47 1.41
N ALA A 16 5.08 7.68 0.79
CA ALA A 16 4.98 7.93 -0.64
C ALA A 16 5.54 9.30 -1.04
N PHE A 17 5.34 10.33 -0.20
CA PHE A 17 5.88 11.67 -0.38
C PHE A 17 7.41 11.65 -0.36
N LEU A 18 8.01 10.98 0.62
CA LEU A 18 9.48 10.86 0.75
C LEU A 18 10.10 10.17 -0.48
N LEU A 19 9.51 9.06 -0.93
CA LEU A 19 9.98 8.38 -2.14
C LEU A 19 9.86 9.28 -3.38
N GLY A 20 8.78 10.04 -3.51
CA GLY A 20 8.60 11.02 -4.58
C GLY A 20 9.58 12.18 -4.50
N LEU A 21 9.87 12.66 -3.28
CA LEU A 21 10.81 13.75 -3.02
C LEU A 21 12.24 13.37 -3.37
N LEU A 22 12.69 12.18 -2.97
CA LEU A 22 14.02 11.68 -3.31
C LEU A 22 14.19 11.53 -4.83
N ARG A 23 13.20 10.95 -5.51
CA ARG A 23 13.26 10.78 -6.97
C ARG A 23 13.19 12.12 -7.71
N GLY A 24 12.31 13.02 -7.29
CA GLY A 24 12.12 14.34 -7.88
C GLY A 24 13.34 15.24 -7.69
N SER A 25 13.95 15.22 -6.51
CA SER A 25 15.15 16.01 -6.21
C SER A 25 16.38 15.52 -6.98
N HIS A 26 16.53 14.21 -7.14
CA HIS A 26 17.62 13.64 -7.94
C HIS A 26 17.50 14.02 -9.42
N LEU A 27 16.31 13.87 -10.01
CA LEU A 27 16.08 14.16 -11.42
C LEU A 27 16.27 15.66 -11.75
N SER A 28 15.76 16.54 -10.90
CA SER A 28 15.90 18.00 -11.06
C SER A 28 17.34 18.46 -10.84
N SER A 29 18.07 17.86 -9.89
CA SER A 29 19.51 18.10 -9.71
C SER A 29 20.33 17.69 -10.95
N LEU A 30 20.02 16.55 -11.56
CA LEU A 30 20.66 16.12 -12.81
C LEU A 30 20.35 17.05 -13.99
N ARG A 31 19.08 17.49 -14.11
CA ARG A 31 18.68 18.48 -15.13
C ARG A 31 19.41 19.81 -14.95
N PHE A 32 19.45 20.34 -13.74
CA PHE A 32 20.17 21.57 -13.44
C PHE A 32 21.67 21.47 -13.81
N ARG A 33 22.30 20.32 -13.54
CA ARG A 33 23.70 20.07 -13.93
C ARG A 33 23.87 19.96 -15.45
N ALA A 34 22.91 19.36 -16.15
CA ALA A 34 22.94 19.26 -17.60
C ALA A 34 22.78 20.65 -18.26
N GLU A 35 21.83 21.45 -17.78
CA GLU A 35 21.59 22.82 -18.25
C GLU A 35 22.79 23.74 -17.97
N ASN A 36 23.44 23.59 -16.82
CA ASN A 36 24.57 24.43 -16.40
C ASN A 36 25.94 23.81 -16.68
N ALA A 37 26.03 22.73 -17.47
CA ALA A 37 27.31 22.10 -17.81
C ALA A 37 28.30 23.08 -18.46
N HIS A 38 27.78 24.10 -19.16
CA HIS A 38 28.54 25.16 -19.80
C HIS A 38 28.86 26.37 -18.88
N ARG A 39 28.24 26.48 -17.70
CA ARG A 39 28.39 27.61 -16.76
C ARG A 39 28.99 27.16 -15.44
N LEU A 40 30.19 26.59 -15.49
CA LEU A 40 30.91 26.21 -14.29
C LEU A 40 31.42 27.47 -13.55
N PRO A 41 31.28 27.56 -12.22
CA PRO A 41 31.70 28.72 -11.46
C PRO A 41 33.22 28.89 -11.54
N LYS A 42 33.70 30.07 -11.94
CA LYS A 42 35.12 30.43 -11.97
C LYS A 42 35.56 31.36 -10.83
N SER A 43 34.63 31.80 -9.99
CA SER A 43 34.87 32.65 -8.81
C SER A 43 34.28 32.03 -7.54
N GLN A 44 34.83 32.39 -6.38
CA GLN A 44 34.37 31.88 -5.08
C GLN A 44 32.91 32.25 -4.79
N VAL A 45 32.51 33.48 -5.12
CA VAL A 45 31.11 33.95 -4.99
C VAL A 45 30.19 33.17 -5.93
N GLY A 46 30.61 32.94 -7.18
CA GLY A 46 29.84 32.16 -8.16
C GLY A 46 29.63 30.71 -7.72
N TRP A 47 30.61 30.12 -7.05
CA TRP A 47 30.50 28.75 -6.52
C TRP A 47 29.39 28.61 -5.48
N TYR A 48 29.26 29.59 -4.58
CA TYR A 48 28.20 29.62 -3.57
C TYR A 48 26.82 29.80 -4.20
N LEU A 49 26.67 30.77 -5.11
CA LEU A 49 25.39 31.02 -5.80
C LEU A 49 24.94 29.84 -6.65
N TYR A 50 25.87 29.13 -7.28
CA TYR A 50 25.60 27.91 -8.03
C TYR A 50 25.01 26.81 -7.14
N HIS A 51 25.64 26.52 -6.00
CA HIS A 51 25.16 25.49 -5.08
C HIS A 51 23.83 25.85 -4.43
N LYS A 52 23.62 27.13 -4.09
CA LYS A 52 22.35 27.65 -3.59
C LYS A 52 21.23 27.43 -4.61
N SER A 53 21.43 27.85 -5.86
CA SER A 53 20.46 27.69 -6.95
C SER A 53 20.16 26.23 -7.27
N LYS A 54 21.18 25.36 -7.25
CA LYS A 54 21.04 23.92 -7.43
C LYS A 54 20.14 23.30 -6.36
N THR A 55 20.32 23.70 -5.09
CA THR A 55 19.52 23.21 -3.98
C THR A 55 18.06 23.68 -4.08
N TYR A 56 17.80 24.90 -4.55
CA TYR A 56 16.43 25.35 -4.79
C TYR A 56 15.76 24.59 -5.94
N ALA A 57 16.46 24.40 -7.05
CA ALA A 57 15.94 23.64 -8.19
C ALA A 57 15.64 22.18 -7.80
N SER A 58 16.52 21.57 -6.99
CA SER A 58 16.32 20.19 -6.51
C SER A 58 15.17 20.08 -5.51
N LEU A 59 15.04 21.05 -4.60
CA LEU A 59 13.97 21.08 -3.60
C LEU A 59 12.60 21.28 -4.26
N LEU A 60 12.48 22.23 -5.20
CA LEU A 60 11.24 22.47 -5.93
C LEU A 60 10.80 21.24 -6.74
N GLY A 61 11.74 20.60 -7.43
CA GLY A 61 11.50 19.36 -8.16
C GLY A 61 11.10 18.21 -7.23
N GLY A 62 11.74 18.10 -6.07
CA GLY A 62 11.41 17.14 -5.03
C GLY A 62 10.01 17.33 -4.47
N ILE A 63 9.63 18.54 -4.05
CA ILE A 63 8.31 18.83 -3.48
C ILE A 63 7.21 18.56 -4.51
N LYS A 64 7.37 19.03 -5.76
CA LYS A 64 6.37 18.84 -6.82
C LYS A 64 6.12 17.36 -7.10
N GLU A 65 7.18 16.57 -7.21
CA GLU A 65 7.07 15.12 -7.44
C GLU A 65 6.55 14.38 -6.20
N GLY A 66 6.99 14.80 -5.01
CA GLY A 66 6.58 14.26 -3.72
C GLY A 66 5.09 14.41 -3.48
N VAL A 67 4.53 15.62 -3.66
CA VAL A 67 3.09 15.86 -3.50
C VAL A 67 2.30 15.05 -4.53
N ARG A 68 2.73 15.06 -5.80
CA ARG A 68 2.07 14.30 -6.88
C ARG A 68 2.05 12.80 -6.56
N ASN A 69 3.17 12.25 -6.12
CA ASN A 69 3.28 10.83 -5.80
C ASN A 69 2.50 10.49 -4.52
N GLY A 70 2.61 11.32 -3.48
CA GLY A 70 1.90 11.15 -2.22
C GLY A 70 0.39 11.09 -2.40
N VAL A 71 -0.19 12.06 -3.11
CA VAL A 71 -1.64 12.09 -3.39
C VAL A 71 -2.06 10.86 -4.21
N ARG A 72 -1.32 10.53 -5.26
CA ARG A 72 -1.65 9.39 -6.13
C ARG A 72 -1.62 8.07 -5.37
N VAL A 73 -0.58 7.82 -4.57
CA VAL A 73 -0.44 6.56 -3.82
C VAL A 73 -1.45 6.48 -2.68
N SER A 74 -1.68 7.57 -1.93
CA SER A 74 -2.69 7.60 -0.88
C SER A 74 -4.10 7.40 -1.40
N PHE A 75 -4.42 7.94 -2.58
CA PHE A 75 -5.69 7.68 -3.25
C PHE A 75 -5.89 6.18 -3.53
N TRP A 76 -4.92 5.52 -4.16
CA TRP A 76 -5.02 4.09 -4.47
C TRP A 76 -5.01 3.20 -3.21
N SER A 77 -4.28 3.60 -2.17
CA SER A 77 -4.32 2.95 -0.85
C SER A 77 -5.71 3.06 -0.21
N ALA A 78 -6.34 4.24 -0.26
CA ALA A 78 -7.70 4.44 0.24
C ALA A 78 -8.73 3.62 -0.55
N VAL A 79 -8.60 3.52 -1.88
CA VAL A 79 -9.46 2.67 -2.72
C VAL A 79 -9.34 1.19 -2.33
N PHE A 80 -8.12 0.70 -2.13
CA PHE A 80 -7.88 -0.69 -1.71
C PHE A 80 -8.51 -0.99 -0.34
N LEU A 81 -8.24 -0.15 0.67
CA LEU A 81 -8.77 -0.34 2.02
C LEU A 81 -10.29 -0.16 2.07
N GLY A 82 -10.84 0.78 1.29
CA GLY A 82 -12.28 0.95 1.16
C GLY A 82 -12.97 -0.30 0.60
N CYS A 83 -12.32 -0.99 -0.35
CA CYS A 83 -12.82 -2.26 -0.89
C CYS A 83 -12.79 -3.41 0.14
N GLU A 84 -11.73 -3.47 0.97
CA GLU A 84 -11.68 -4.42 2.10
C GLU A 84 -12.80 -4.16 3.13
N GLU A 85 -13.07 -2.90 3.45
CA GLU A 85 -14.07 -2.53 4.46
C GLU A 85 -15.51 -2.73 3.99
N ASP A 86 -15.82 -2.39 2.75
CA ASP A 86 -17.12 -2.61 2.13
C ASP A 86 -17.49 -4.11 2.11
N ARG A 87 -16.51 -4.98 1.83
CA ARG A 87 -16.68 -6.43 1.92
C ARG A 87 -16.94 -6.90 3.34
N ARG A 88 -16.26 -6.32 4.34
CA ARG A 88 -16.47 -6.61 5.76
C ARG A 88 -17.86 -6.21 6.25
N GLY A 89 -18.48 -5.20 5.63
CA GLY A 89 -19.83 -4.74 5.95
C GLY A 89 -20.96 -5.57 5.32
N ARG A 90 -20.75 -6.14 4.12
CA ARG A 90 -21.80 -6.89 3.39
C ARG A 90 -21.80 -8.40 3.62
N GLY A 91 -20.71 -8.99 4.10
CA GLY A 91 -20.53 -10.45 4.17
C GLY A 91 -20.34 -10.99 5.59
N SER A 92 -21.43 -11.49 6.18
CA SER A 92 -21.50 -12.57 7.17
C SER A 92 -20.82 -12.40 8.54
N GLY A 93 -21.53 -12.83 9.60
CA GLY A 93 -21.15 -12.76 11.01
C GLY A 93 -19.98 -13.69 11.43
N THR A 94 -18.93 -13.79 10.63
CA THR A 94 -17.68 -14.47 11.00
C THR A 94 -16.55 -13.44 10.97
N GLY A 95 -16.04 -13.08 12.15
CA GLY A 95 -15.07 -12.00 12.30
C GLY A 95 -13.73 -12.29 11.60
N GLY A 96 -13.38 -11.48 10.60
CA GLY A 96 -12.01 -11.42 10.04
C GLY A 96 -11.98 -11.06 8.55
N VAL A 97 -10.91 -10.38 8.11
CA VAL A 97 -10.62 -10.12 6.68
C VAL A 97 -9.84 -11.31 6.11
N ASP A 98 -10.48 -12.33 5.54
CA ASP A 98 -9.77 -13.52 5.06
C ASP A 98 -8.88 -13.26 3.83
N ALA A 99 -7.84 -14.09 3.62
CA ALA A 99 -6.93 -13.99 2.47
C ALA A 99 -7.65 -13.94 1.10
N LEU A 100 -8.78 -14.64 0.95
CA LEU A 100 -9.62 -14.57 -0.26
C LEU A 100 -10.27 -13.19 -0.44
N GLY A 101 -10.68 -12.54 0.65
CA GLY A 101 -11.21 -11.18 0.63
C GLY A 101 -10.18 -10.20 0.10
N THR A 102 -8.94 -10.35 0.56
CA THR A 102 -7.81 -9.50 0.16
C THR A 102 -7.41 -9.69 -1.30
N VAL A 103 -7.39 -10.94 -1.79
CA VAL A 103 -7.12 -11.23 -3.20
C VAL A 103 -8.15 -10.55 -4.09
N VAL A 104 -9.45 -10.62 -3.76
CA VAL A 104 -10.46 -9.95 -4.58
C VAL A 104 -10.39 -8.42 -4.45
N ALA A 105 -10.10 -7.88 -3.27
CA ALA A 105 -9.87 -6.43 -3.11
C ALA A 105 -8.69 -5.95 -3.95
N SER A 106 -7.60 -6.73 -4.00
CA SER A 106 -6.41 -6.42 -4.81
C SER A 106 -6.71 -6.49 -6.31
N LEU A 107 -7.50 -7.48 -6.76
CA LEU A 107 -7.94 -7.61 -8.16
C LEU A 107 -8.90 -6.49 -8.55
N ALA A 108 -9.84 -6.11 -7.67
CA ALA A 108 -10.76 -5.01 -7.90
C ALA A 108 -9.99 -3.68 -8.02
N THR A 109 -9.03 -3.44 -7.14
CA THR A 109 -8.17 -2.24 -7.18
C THR A 109 -7.30 -2.23 -8.44
N ALA A 110 -6.73 -3.37 -8.83
CA ALA A 110 -5.97 -3.51 -10.07
C ALA A 110 -6.84 -3.31 -11.32
N GLY A 111 -8.09 -3.79 -11.32
CA GLY A 111 -9.06 -3.57 -12.38
C GLY A 111 -9.43 -2.10 -12.52
N ALA A 112 -9.73 -1.42 -11.40
CA ALA A 112 -9.98 0.01 -11.37
C ALA A 112 -8.76 0.81 -11.89
N PHE A 113 -7.55 0.41 -11.51
CA PHE A 113 -6.31 1.01 -12.02
C PHE A 113 -6.12 0.82 -13.53
N CYS A 114 -6.48 -0.35 -14.06
CA CYS A 114 -6.42 -0.62 -15.50
C CYS A 114 -7.41 0.23 -16.29
N LEU A 115 -8.64 0.38 -15.78
CA LEU A 115 -9.67 1.23 -16.40
C LEU A 115 -9.25 2.71 -16.38
N TRP A 116 -8.73 3.17 -15.25
CA TRP A 116 -8.25 4.55 -15.09
C TRP A 116 -7.14 4.91 -16.08
N ASN A 117 -6.21 3.99 -16.34
CA ASN A 117 -5.08 4.23 -17.25
C ASN A 117 -5.34 3.79 -18.70
N ARG A 118 -6.54 3.29 -19.03
CA ARG A 118 -6.92 2.80 -20.36
C ARG A 118 -5.86 1.90 -21.01
N PHE A 119 -5.36 0.92 -20.27
CA PHE A 119 -4.27 0.07 -20.75
C PHE A 119 -4.70 -0.88 -21.88
N PRO A 120 -3.82 -1.14 -22.89
CA PRO A 120 -4.02 -2.22 -23.84
C PRO A 120 -3.97 -3.58 -23.13
N TYR A 121 -4.62 -4.58 -23.73
CA TYR A 121 -4.86 -5.92 -23.14
C TYR A 121 -3.59 -6.56 -22.54
N SER A 122 -2.45 -6.46 -23.22
CA SER A 122 -1.17 -7.01 -22.78
C SER A 122 -0.62 -6.38 -21.48
N MET A 123 -0.92 -5.10 -21.24
CA MET A 123 -0.53 -4.39 -20.01
C MET A 123 -1.50 -4.66 -18.86
N ALA A 124 -2.79 -4.83 -19.17
CA ALA A 124 -3.80 -5.23 -18.19
C ALA A 124 -3.47 -6.59 -17.56
N VAL A 125 -3.08 -7.59 -18.37
CA VAL A 125 -2.68 -8.93 -17.87
C VAL A 125 -1.47 -8.84 -16.93
N ARG A 126 -0.48 -8.01 -17.23
CA ARG A 126 0.71 -7.82 -16.37
C ARG A 126 0.34 -7.18 -15.04
N THR A 127 -0.54 -6.18 -15.07
CA THR A 127 -1.04 -5.52 -13.86
C THR A 127 -1.88 -6.49 -13.02
N ALA A 128 -2.73 -7.31 -13.65
CA ALA A 128 -3.51 -8.34 -12.99
C ALA A 128 -2.61 -9.41 -12.31
N LYS A 129 -1.58 -9.90 -13.01
CA LYS A 129 -0.60 -10.84 -12.44
C LYS A 129 0.10 -10.27 -11.21
N ARG A 130 0.52 -9.00 -11.28
CA ARG A 130 1.13 -8.30 -10.14
C ARG A 130 0.13 -8.12 -9.00
N GLY A 131 -1.10 -7.70 -9.31
CA GLY A 131 -2.18 -7.56 -8.32
C GLY A 131 -2.46 -8.86 -7.59
N LEU A 132 -2.57 -9.98 -8.32
CA LEU A 132 -2.73 -11.32 -7.75
C LEU A 132 -1.56 -11.70 -6.84
N ALA A 133 -0.32 -11.50 -7.28
CA ALA A 133 0.86 -11.79 -6.47
C ALA A 133 0.87 -10.96 -5.17
N PHE A 134 0.58 -9.66 -5.26
CA PHE A 134 0.49 -8.79 -4.08
C PHE A 134 -0.63 -9.21 -3.13
N GLY A 135 -1.82 -9.54 -3.66
CA GLY A 135 -2.95 -10.01 -2.86
C GLY A 135 -2.65 -11.32 -2.13
N LEU A 136 -1.97 -12.26 -2.79
CA LEU A 136 -1.60 -13.54 -2.19
C LEU A 136 -0.55 -13.35 -1.09
N VAL A 137 0.52 -12.60 -1.36
CA VAL A 137 1.57 -12.31 -0.36
C VAL A 137 0.99 -11.62 0.86
N TYR A 138 0.15 -10.60 0.65
CA TYR A 138 -0.45 -9.86 1.75
C TYR A 138 -1.50 -10.69 2.52
N GLY A 139 -2.32 -11.50 1.82
CA GLY A 139 -3.28 -12.40 2.46
C GLY A 139 -2.60 -13.47 3.33
N VAL A 140 -1.52 -14.10 2.85
CA VAL A 140 -0.73 -15.04 3.63
C VAL A 140 -0.10 -14.36 4.85
N ALA A 141 0.44 -13.14 4.68
CA ALA A 141 0.98 -12.38 5.80
C ALA A 141 -0.09 -12.05 6.85
N GLN A 142 -1.32 -11.71 6.43
CA GLN A 142 -2.44 -11.47 7.33
C GLN A 142 -2.83 -12.73 8.12
N ASP A 143 -2.86 -13.89 7.48
CA ASP A 143 -3.20 -15.16 8.13
C ASP A 143 -2.14 -15.61 9.15
N ILE A 144 -0.85 -15.42 8.84
CA ILE A 144 0.26 -15.69 9.79
C ILE A 144 0.13 -14.80 11.04
N LEU A 145 -0.12 -13.50 10.85
CA LEU A 145 -0.26 -12.55 11.96
C LEU A 145 -1.48 -12.86 12.85
N ARG A 146 -2.55 -13.43 12.28
CA ARG A 146 -3.71 -13.90 13.05
C ARG A 146 -3.42 -15.16 13.84
N ALA A 147 -2.77 -16.13 13.20
CA ALA A 147 -2.33 -17.36 13.87
C ALA A 147 -1.42 -17.04 15.07
N ALA A 148 -0.53 -16.05 14.94
CA ALA A 148 0.34 -15.58 16.02
C ALA A 148 -0.41 -14.85 17.15
N LYS A 149 -1.52 -14.15 16.85
CA LYS A 149 -2.34 -13.45 17.84
C LYS A 149 -3.35 -14.33 18.58
N GLY A 150 -3.54 -15.57 18.14
CA GLY A 150 -4.51 -16.50 18.75
C GLY A 150 -5.97 -16.22 18.36
N ASP A 151 -6.22 -15.24 17.49
CA ASP A 151 -7.54 -14.83 17.00
C ASP A 151 -8.09 -15.81 15.94
N GLY A 152 -8.29 -17.07 16.31
CA GLY A 152 -9.05 -18.05 15.54
C GLY A 152 -8.53 -18.40 14.12
N VAL A 153 -9.06 -19.49 13.57
CA VAL A 153 -8.64 -20.03 12.28
C VAL A 153 -9.37 -19.34 11.13
N ALA A 154 -8.63 -18.94 10.08
CA ALA A 154 -9.16 -18.27 8.88
C ALA A 154 -10.32 -19.07 8.24
N ALA A 155 -11.32 -18.39 7.67
CA ALA A 155 -12.54 -19.07 7.21
C ALA A 155 -12.30 -20.14 6.12
N TRP A 156 -11.23 -19.99 5.33
CA TRP A 156 -10.84 -20.99 4.32
C TRP A 156 -10.27 -22.27 4.95
N MET A 157 -9.57 -22.17 6.09
CA MET A 157 -9.12 -23.34 6.86
C MET A 157 -10.30 -24.05 7.54
N ARG A 158 -11.34 -23.31 7.94
CA ARG A 158 -12.63 -23.91 8.38
C ARG A 158 -13.34 -24.62 7.24
N TRP A 159 -13.36 -24.05 6.04
CA TRP A 159 -13.90 -24.70 4.84
C TRP A 159 -13.10 -25.95 4.42
N LEU A 160 -11.78 -25.96 4.65
CA LEU A 160 -10.92 -27.14 4.45
C LEU A 160 -10.97 -28.16 5.62
N GLY A 161 -11.83 -27.97 6.63
CA GLY A 161 -11.98 -28.91 7.75
C GLY A 161 -10.82 -28.93 8.75
N VAL A 162 -9.87 -27.99 8.67
CA VAL A 162 -8.72 -27.90 9.57
C VAL A 162 -9.06 -26.94 10.70
N GLY A 163 -9.83 -27.37 11.71
CA GLY A 163 -10.10 -26.48 12.85
C GLY A 163 -11.02 -26.97 13.97
N GLU A 164 -11.69 -28.10 13.81
CA GLU A 164 -12.79 -28.48 14.71
C GLU A 164 -12.35 -29.01 16.09
N ARG A 165 -11.04 -29.22 16.30
CA ARG A 165 -10.53 -29.90 17.51
C ARG A 165 -10.38 -29.03 18.76
N ARG A 166 -10.55 -27.71 18.69
CA ARG A 166 -10.31 -26.81 19.86
C ARG A 166 -11.60 -26.37 20.57
N ILE A 167 -12.72 -26.20 19.85
CA ILE A 167 -14.00 -25.75 20.45
C ILE A 167 -14.63 -26.83 21.35
N ARG A 168 -14.42 -28.13 21.05
CA ARG A 168 -14.98 -29.23 21.85
C ARG A 168 -14.37 -29.39 23.24
N ARG A 169 -13.21 -28.76 23.52
CA ARG A 169 -12.52 -28.89 24.82
C ARG A 169 -13.12 -28.00 25.92
N ASP A 170 -13.65 -26.83 25.58
CA ASP A 170 -14.23 -25.90 26.57
C ASP A 170 -15.66 -26.29 27.00
N THR A 171 -16.41 -27.02 26.16
CA THR A 171 -17.74 -27.53 26.53
C THR A 171 -17.65 -28.75 27.47
N SER A 172 -16.52 -29.46 27.50
CA SER A 172 -16.32 -30.63 28.37
C SER A 172 -15.86 -30.29 29.80
N SER A 173 -15.57 -29.02 30.10
CA SER A 173 -15.09 -28.59 31.42
C SER A 173 -16.13 -27.86 32.28
N THR A 174 -17.40 -27.83 31.87
CA THR A 174 -18.49 -27.40 32.77
C THR A 174 -19.04 -28.63 33.51
N PRO A 175 -18.64 -28.89 34.77
CA PRO A 175 -19.31 -29.91 35.55
C PRO A 175 -20.77 -29.48 35.77
N ALA A 176 -21.69 -30.37 35.43
CA ALA A 176 -23.10 -30.23 35.76
C ALA A 176 -23.25 -30.18 37.28
N THR A 177 -23.45 -28.99 37.84
CA THR A 177 -23.94 -28.82 39.21
C THR A 177 -25.42 -29.20 39.24
N LYS A 178 -25.71 -30.27 39.98
CA LYS A 178 -27.07 -30.63 40.43
C LYS A 178 -27.61 -29.60 41.39
#